data_AF-K5WKH3-F1
#
_entry.id   AF-K5WKH3-F1
#
_cell.length_a   1.000
_cell.length_b   1.000
_cell.length_c   1.000
_cell.angle_alpha   90.00
_cell.angle_beta   90.00
_cell.angle_gamma   90.00
#
_symmetry.space_group_name_H-M   'P 1'
#
loop_
_entity.id
_entity.type
_entity.pdbx_description
1 polymer ?
#
loop_
_entity_poly.entity_id
_entity_poly.type
_entity_poly.pdbx_seq_one_letter_code
_entity_poly.pdbx_strand_id
1 'polypeptide(L)'
;MVWNACSTANSVRVDVSFDSTRFRPCTIRALLDNLIDVLTAIVTTPDHTVDNISFSHALDQLVAANIPVDPAPVPPQPRPTLTQAFSDVVAAHHDLPALIDGNLTLTYREVDILTSDLSRRILEATKQQEMHAFVSLCIPPG
;
A
#
# COMPACT_ATOMS: atom_id res chain seq x y z
N MET A 1 -8.25 7.87 -22.85
CA MET A 1 -7.18 8.87 -22.61
C MET A 1 -5.91 8.33 -23.26
N VAL A 2 -5.24 9.13 -24.06
CA VAL A 2 -4.01 8.76 -24.79
C VAL A 2 -2.95 9.80 -24.48
N TRP A 3 -1.75 9.34 -24.16
CA TRP A 3 -0.60 10.16 -23.82
C TRP A 3 0.46 10.01 -24.90
N ASN A 4 0.96 11.12 -25.41
CA ASN A 4 2.09 11.17 -26.32
C ASN A 4 3.17 12.06 -25.72
N ALA A 5 4.42 11.62 -25.81
CA ALA A 5 5.57 12.43 -25.41
C ALA A 5 6.54 12.54 -26.58
N CYS A 6 6.99 13.75 -26.87
CA CYS A 6 8.02 14.01 -27.86
C CYS A 6 9.15 14.79 -27.18
N SER A 7 10.35 14.22 -27.22
CA SER A 7 11.54 14.88 -26.70
C SER A 7 12.23 15.70 -27.80
N THR A 8 12.69 16.88 -27.42
CA THR A 8 13.57 17.74 -28.20
C THR A 8 14.91 17.88 -27.46
N ALA A 9 15.89 18.57 -28.04
CA ALA A 9 17.22 18.71 -27.44
C ALA A 9 17.20 19.22 -25.98
N ASN A 10 16.28 20.15 -25.65
CA ASN A 10 16.24 20.80 -24.32
C ASN A 10 14.86 20.75 -23.66
N SER A 11 13.86 20.07 -24.24
CA SER A 11 12.51 20.03 -23.66
C SER A 11 11.75 18.78 -24.05
N VAL A 12 10.83 18.35 -23.20
CA VAL A 12 9.87 17.30 -23.50
C VAL A 12 8.49 17.93 -23.62
N ARG A 13 7.80 17.66 -24.73
CA ARG A 13 6.39 18.00 -24.91
C ARG A 13 5.55 16.77 -24.61
N VAL A 14 4.53 16.94 -23.77
CA VAL A 14 3.54 15.91 -23.48
C VAL A 14 2.17 16.39 -23.94
N ASP A 15 1.55 15.60 -24.82
CA ASP A 15 0.22 15.85 -25.37
C ASP A 15 -0.75 14.79 -24.84
N VAL A 16 -1.84 15.24 -24.20
CA VAL A 16 -2.87 14.35 -23.63
C VAL A 16 -4.18 14.55 -24.36
N SER A 17 -4.63 13.50 -25.05
CA SER A 17 -5.94 13.45 -25.68
C SER A 17 -6.92 12.68 -24.81
N PHE A 18 -8.06 13.27 -24.48
CA PHE A 18 -9.03 12.68 -23.58
C PHE A 18 -10.47 12.86 -24.07
N ASP A 19 -11.34 11.98 -23.59
CA ASP A 19 -12.78 12.06 -23.81
C ASP A 19 -13.41 12.98 -22.76
N SER A 20 -13.96 14.11 -23.20
CA SER A 20 -14.55 15.14 -22.33
C SER A 20 -15.84 14.70 -21.62
N THR A 21 -16.45 13.59 -22.06
CA THR A 21 -17.61 13.00 -21.35
C THR A 21 -17.19 12.23 -20.11
N ARG A 22 -15.92 11.77 -20.05
CA ARG A 22 -15.37 10.99 -18.94
C ARG A 22 -14.44 11.81 -18.04
N PHE A 23 -13.72 12.77 -18.62
CA PHE A 23 -12.73 13.57 -17.91
C PHE A 23 -13.01 15.06 -18.05
N ARG A 24 -13.00 15.77 -16.92
CA ARG A 24 -13.03 17.23 -16.92
C ARG A 24 -11.62 17.77 -17.21
N PRO A 25 -11.49 18.92 -17.89
CA PRO A 25 -10.18 19.53 -18.14
C PRO A 25 -9.34 19.78 -16.88
N CYS A 26 -9.98 20.12 -15.76
CA CYS A 26 -9.30 20.29 -14.47
C CYS A 26 -8.64 18.99 -13.96
N THR A 27 -9.28 17.84 -14.19
CA THR A 27 -8.72 16.53 -13.83
C THR A 27 -7.47 16.23 -14.64
N ILE A 28 -7.49 16.52 -15.94
CA ILE A 28 -6.33 16.30 -16.81
C ILE A 28 -5.18 17.24 -16.44
N ARG A 29 -5.49 18.48 -16.06
CA ARG A 29 -4.49 19.43 -15.56
C ARG A 29 -3.83 18.93 -14.28
N ALA A 30 -4.60 18.46 -13.31
CA ALA A 30 -4.06 17.88 -12.08
C ALA A 30 -3.16 16.65 -12.35
N LEU A 31 -3.50 15.81 -13.33
CA LEU A 31 -2.64 14.70 -13.73
C LEU A 31 -1.31 15.15 -14.36
N LEU A 32 -1.33 16.23 -15.16
CA LEU A 32 -0.13 16.81 -15.75
C LEU A 32 0.75 17.48 -14.68
N ASP A 33 0.15 18.19 -13.74
CA ASP A 33 0.86 18.80 -12.61
C ASP A 33 1.55 17.71 -11.75
N ASN A 34 0.84 16.61 -11.46
CA ASN A 34 1.42 15.45 -10.76
C ASN A 34 2.56 14.77 -11.55
N LEU A 35 2.49 14.74 -12.88
CA LEU A 35 3.57 14.22 -13.71
C LEU A 35 4.82 15.09 -13.60
N ILE A 36 4.66 16.41 -13.52
CA ILE A 36 5.78 17.34 -13.30
C ILE A 36 6.42 17.05 -11.95
N ASP A 37 5.63 16.90 -10.88
CA ASP A 37 6.13 16.59 -9.53
C ASP A 37 7.00 15.30 -9.54
N VAL A 38 6.53 14.24 -10.21
CA VAL A 38 7.27 12.98 -10.36
C VAL A 38 8.59 13.19 -11.12
N LEU A 39 8.55 13.85 -12.27
CA LEU A 39 9.75 14.09 -13.07
C LEU A 39 10.76 14.95 -12.32
N THR A 40 10.31 15.95 -11.58
CA THR A 40 11.15 16.78 -10.71
C THR A 40 11.79 15.92 -9.62
N ALA A 41 11.01 15.10 -8.91
CA ALA A 41 11.52 14.25 -7.83
C ALA A 41 12.61 13.27 -8.31
N ILE A 42 12.42 12.66 -9.49
CA ILE A 42 13.39 11.75 -10.11
C ILE A 42 14.69 12.48 -10.44
N VAL A 43 14.62 13.71 -10.96
CA VAL A 43 15.80 14.49 -11.34
C VAL A 43 16.55 15.03 -10.13
N THR A 44 15.84 15.47 -9.08
CA THR A 44 16.48 16.07 -7.89
C THR A 44 17.00 15.03 -6.91
N THR A 45 16.39 13.84 -6.88
CA THR A 45 16.62 12.81 -5.85
C THR A 45 16.48 11.42 -6.48
N PRO A 46 17.45 10.99 -7.30
CA PRO A 46 17.34 9.76 -8.09
C PRO A 46 17.34 8.47 -7.24
N ASP A 47 17.85 8.53 -6.00
CA ASP A 47 17.94 7.39 -5.10
C ASP A 47 16.68 7.20 -4.22
N HIS A 48 15.66 8.05 -4.37
CA HIS A 48 14.41 7.93 -3.61
C HIS A 48 13.49 6.85 -4.21
N THR A 49 12.81 6.14 -3.32
CA THR A 49 11.77 5.17 -3.67
C THR A 49 10.52 5.88 -4.18
N VAL A 50 9.77 5.21 -5.07
CA VAL A 50 8.56 5.77 -5.70
C VAL A 50 7.46 6.10 -4.68
N ASP A 51 7.45 5.43 -3.52
CA ASP A 51 6.51 5.68 -2.43
C ASP A 51 6.71 7.03 -1.73
N ASN A 52 7.86 7.68 -1.93
CA ASN A 52 8.22 8.93 -1.26
C ASN A 52 8.17 10.16 -2.19
N ILE A 53 7.46 10.07 -3.31
CA ILE A 53 7.22 11.21 -4.21
C ILE A 53 6.06 12.04 -3.66
N SER A 54 6.35 13.30 -3.34
CA SER A 54 5.33 14.26 -2.91
C SER A 54 4.62 14.87 -4.13
N PHE A 55 3.29 14.91 -4.08
CA PHE A 55 2.43 15.55 -5.08
C PHE A 55 1.91 16.88 -4.54
N SER A 56 2.71 17.93 -4.65
CA SER A 56 2.41 19.25 -4.06
C SER A 56 1.09 19.83 -4.56
N HIS A 57 0.80 19.68 -5.86
CA HIS A 57 -0.44 20.19 -6.44
C HIS A 57 -1.70 19.44 -5.97
N ALA A 58 -1.58 18.13 -5.73
CA ALA A 58 -2.66 17.34 -5.15
C ALA A 58 -2.88 17.72 -3.69
N LEU A 59 -1.80 17.94 -2.93
CA LEU A 59 -1.85 18.36 -1.54
C LEU A 59 -2.56 19.70 -1.37
N ASP A 60 -2.22 20.70 -2.20
CA ASP A 60 -2.88 22.01 -2.19
C ASP A 60 -4.39 21.93 -2.48
N GLN A 61 -4.80 21.05 -3.41
CA GLN A 61 -6.21 20.83 -3.71
C GLN A 61 -6.97 20.20 -2.55
N LEU A 62 -6.36 19.26 -1.84
CA LEU A 62 -6.95 18.65 -0.64
C LEU A 62 -7.10 19.67 0.48
N VAL A 63 -6.07 20.50 0.71
CA VAL A 63 -6.10 21.60 1.67
C VAL A 63 -7.21 22.60 1.32
N ALA A 64 -7.31 23.02 0.06
CA ALA A 64 -8.36 23.92 -0.43
C ALA A 64 -9.77 23.32 -0.31
N ALA A 65 -9.89 21.99 -0.37
CA ALA A 65 -11.13 21.26 -0.14
C ALA A 65 -11.42 20.98 1.34
N ASN A 66 -10.62 21.53 2.27
CA ASN A 66 -10.74 21.28 3.71
C ASN A 66 -10.59 19.79 4.10
N ILE A 67 -9.88 19.01 3.29
CA ILE A 67 -9.55 17.62 3.57
C ILE A 67 -8.28 17.60 4.42
N PRO A 68 -8.29 16.96 5.61
CA PRO A 68 -7.08 16.82 6.42
C PRO A 68 -6.00 16.04 5.65
N VAL A 69 -4.83 16.65 5.51
CA VAL A 69 -3.67 16.05 4.82
C VAL A 69 -2.49 15.77 5.74
N ASP A 70 -2.56 16.27 6.99
CA ASP A 70 -1.53 15.98 7.97
C ASP A 70 -1.49 14.48 8.24
N PRO A 71 -0.29 13.86 8.25
CA PRO A 71 -0.17 12.47 8.65
C PRO A 71 -0.76 12.29 10.03
N ALA A 72 -1.45 11.17 10.25
CA ALA A 72 -1.99 10.83 11.55
C ALA A 72 -0.87 10.94 12.60
N PRO A 73 -1.15 11.49 13.80
CA PRO A 73 -0.14 11.61 14.84
C PRO A 73 0.55 10.27 15.06
N VAL A 74 1.88 10.25 14.97
CA VAL A 74 2.64 9.05 15.30
C VAL A 74 2.35 8.74 16.77
N PRO A 75 1.83 7.54 17.09
CA PRO A 75 1.55 7.20 18.48
C PRO A 75 2.85 7.28 19.30
N PRO A 76 2.79 7.77 20.55
CA PRO A 76 3.98 8.00 21.38
C PRO A 76 4.74 6.71 21.72
N GLN A 77 4.11 5.55 21.52
CA GLN A 77 4.77 4.25 21.57
C GLN A 77 4.54 3.51 20.26
N PRO A 78 5.52 2.72 19.80
CA PRO A 78 5.32 1.82 18.67
C PRO A 78 4.12 0.92 18.96
N ARG A 79 3.18 0.83 18.01
CA ARG A 79 2.12 -0.18 18.13
C ARG A 79 2.78 -1.56 18.03
N PRO A 80 2.35 -2.54 18.84
CA PRO A 80 2.82 -3.91 18.66
C PRO A 80 2.51 -4.37 17.24
N THR A 81 3.36 -5.22 16.68
CA THR A 81 3.06 -5.86 15.40
C THR A 81 1.79 -6.70 15.56
N LEU A 82 1.09 -6.96 14.45
CA LEU A 82 -0.09 -7.82 14.49
C LEU A 82 0.24 -9.19 15.11
N THR A 83 1.43 -9.73 14.82
CA THR A 83 1.95 -10.97 15.40
C THR A 83 2.14 -10.85 16.92
N GLN A 84 2.75 -9.76 17.41
CA GLN A 84 2.92 -9.54 18.85
C GLN A 84 1.57 -9.43 19.57
N ALA A 85 0.66 -8.61 19.04
CA ALA A 85 -0.67 -8.46 19.61
C ALA A 85 -1.43 -9.80 19.65
N PHE A 86 -1.27 -10.65 18.63
CA PHE A 86 -1.86 -11.99 18.61
C PHE A 86 -1.23 -12.91 19.66
N SER A 87 0.11 -12.95 19.76
CA SER A 87 0.82 -13.77 20.77
C SER A 87 0.45 -13.39 22.20
N ASP A 88 0.27 -12.10 22.48
CA ASP A 88 -0.17 -11.61 23.80
C ASP A 88 -1.57 -12.13 24.16
N VAL A 89 -2.49 -12.14 23.19
CA VAL A 89 -3.84 -12.68 23.38
C VAL A 89 -3.82 -14.20 23.54
N VAL A 90 -3.00 -14.93 22.78
CA VAL A 90 -2.82 -16.37 22.97
C VAL A 90 -2.31 -16.65 24.39
N ALA A 91 -1.28 -15.94 24.87
CA ALA A 91 -0.76 -16.14 26.21
C ALA A 91 -1.82 -15.92 27.31
N ALA A 92 -2.65 -14.88 27.18
CA ALA A 92 -3.66 -14.54 28.17
C ALA A 92 -4.95 -15.38 28.07
N HIS A 93 -5.34 -15.79 26.87
CA HIS A 93 -6.69 -16.29 26.55
C HIS A 93 -6.69 -17.51 25.64
N HIS A 94 -5.65 -18.35 25.72
CA HIS A 94 -5.44 -19.50 24.85
C HIS A 94 -6.64 -20.46 24.72
N ASP A 95 -7.44 -20.66 25.77
CA ASP A 95 -8.60 -21.58 25.78
C ASP A 95 -9.90 -20.92 25.27
N LEU A 96 -9.90 -19.62 24.95
CA LEU A 96 -11.08 -18.94 24.42
C LEU A 96 -11.23 -19.18 22.90
N PRO A 97 -12.47 -19.25 22.39
CA PRO A 97 -12.73 -19.39 20.96
C PRO A 97 -12.23 -18.17 20.19
N ALA A 98 -11.47 -18.40 19.11
CA ALA A 98 -10.85 -17.38 18.27
C ALA A 98 -11.41 -17.35 16.85
N LEU A 99 -11.75 -18.53 16.30
CA LEU A 99 -12.29 -18.68 14.95
C LEU A 99 -13.53 -19.58 15.01
N ILE A 100 -14.63 -19.15 14.41
CA ILE A 100 -15.85 -19.93 14.25
C ILE A 100 -16.21 -19.94 12.77
N ASP A 101 -16.27 -21.13 12.18
CA ASP A 101 -16.66 -21.37 10.79
C ASP A 101 -17.67 -22.52 10.74
N GLY A 102 -18.96 -22.19 10.61
CA GLY A 102 -20.04 -23.16 10.71
C GLY A 102 -20.01 -23.93 12.05
N ASN A 103 -19.73 -25.23 11.98
CA ASN A 103 -19.62 -26.11 13.15
C ASN A 103 -18.19 -26.24 13.69
N LEU A 104 -17.21 -25.64 13.02
CA LEU A 104 -15.82 -25.64 13.45
C LEU A 104 -15.59 -24.44 14.37
N THR A 105 -15.17 -24.71 15.61
CA THR A 105 -14.71 -23.70 16.56
C THR A 105 -13.28 -24.02 16.93
N LEU A 106 -12.37 -23.07 16.69
CA LEU A 106 -10.97 -23.16 17.09
C LEU A 106 -10.67 -22.13 18.18
N THR A 107 -9.95 -22.57 19.20
CA THR A 107 -9.41 -21.73 20.26
C THR A 107 -8.22 -20.92 19.78
N TYR A 108 -7.84 -19.87 20.53
CA TYR A 108 -6.62 -19.10 20.25
C TYR A 108 -5.37 -20.00 20.19
N ARG A 109 -5.28 -21.01 21.07
CA ARG A 109 -4.20 -22.01 21.05
C ARG A 109 -4.14 -22.80 19.74
N GLU A 110 -5.29 -23.30 19.28
CA GLU A 110 -5.35 -24.13 18.07
C GLU A 110 -5.03 -23.32 16.82
N VAL A 111 -5.52 -22.08 16.74
CA VAL A 111 -5.16 -21.15 15.66
C VAL A 111 -3.66 -20.85 15.67
N ASP A 112 -3.04 -20.63 16.83
CA ASP A 112 -1.61 -20.39 16.95
C ASP A 112 -0.76 -21.58 16.44
N ILE A 113 -1.15 -22.80 16.78
CA ILE A 113 -0.49 -24.02 16.31
C ILE A 113 -0.59 -24.16 14.79
N LEU A 114 -1.80 -23.99 14.23
CA LEU A 114 -2.05 -24.13 12.79
C LEU A 114 -1.32 -23.05 11.98
N THR A 115 -1.35 -21.81 12.45
CA THR A 115 -0.66 -20.69 11.79
C THR A 115 0.86 -20.82 11.91
N SER A 116 1.39 -21.30 13.04
CA SER A 116 2.81 -21.61 13.21
C SER A 116 3.29 -22.70 12.24
N ASP A 117 2.49 -23.75 12.04
CA ASP A 117 2.79 -24.79 11.04
C ASP A 117 2.81 -24.23 9.62
N LEU A 118 1.79 -23.44 9.27
CA LEU A 118 1.70 -22.79 7.96
C LEU A 118 2.88 -21.83 7.73
N SER A 119 3.23 -21.01 8.72
CA SER A 119 4.34 -20.07 8.67
C SER A 119 5.66 -20.79 8.36
N ARG A 120 5.92 -21.91 9.04
CA ARG A 120 7.10 -22.74 8.77
C ARG A 120 7.13 -23.24 7.33
N ARG A 121 6.01 -23.72 6.80
CA ARG A 121 5.91 -24.19 5.41
C ARG A 121 6.15 -23.06 4.39
N ILE A 122 5.61 -21.87 4.66
CA ILE A 122 5.85 -20.68 3.82
C ILE A 122 7.34 -20.33 3.84
N LEU A 123 7.96 -20.24 5.02
CA LEU A 123 9.38 -19.94 5.15
C LEU A 123 10.24 -20.94 4.38
N GLU A 124 9.97 -22.25 4.50
CA GLU A 124 10.64 -23.29 3.73
C GLU A 124 10.49 -23.08 2.20
N ALA A 125 9.29 -22.75 1.74
CA ALA A 125 9.01 -22.52 0.32
C ALA A 125 9.65 -21.24 -0.23
N THR A 126 9.93 -20.24 0.61
CA THR A 126 10.46 -18.92 0.20
C THR A 126 11.96 -18.74 0.46
N LYS A 127 12.68 -19.77 0.92
CA LYS A 127 14.12 -19.68 1.30
C LYS A 127 15.05 -19.17 0.21
N GLN A 128 14.68 -19.27 -1.06
CA GLN A 128 15.52 -18.87 -2.19
C GLN A 128 15.35 -17.40 -2.61
N GLN A 129 14.45 -16.64 -1.98
CA GLN A 129 14.22 -15.23 -2.32
C GLN A 129 15.10 -14.32 -1.45
N GLU A 130 16.10 -13.67 -2.08
CA GLU A 130 17.19 -12.98 -1.38
C GLU A 130 16.84 -11.60 -0.82
N MET A 131 15.69 -11.00 -1.17
CA MET A 131 15.38 -9.62 -0.76
C MET A 131 13.93 -9.43 -0.32
N HIS A 132 12.96 -9.98 -1.06
CA HIS A 132 11.54 -9.96 -0.71
C HIS A 132 10.83 -11.24 -1.16
N ALA A 133 10.01 -11.81 -0.28
CA ALA A 133 9.18 -12.96 -0.57
C ALA A 133 7.71 -12.54 -0.76
N PHE A 134 7.09 -12.99 -1.84
CA PHE A 134 5.69 -12.74 -2.15
C PHE A 134 4.90 -14.04 -2.10
N VAL A 135 3.77 -14.03 -1.39
CA VAL A 135 2.85 -15.17 -1.28
C VAL A 135 1.49 -14.75 -1.81
N SER A 136 0.98 -15.48 -2.81
CA SER A 136 -0.38 -15.28 -3.35
C SER A 136 -1.32 -16.33 -2.77
N LEU A 137 -2.51 -15.90 -2.34
CA LEU A 137 -3.54 -16.77 -1.75
C LEU A 137 -4.76 -16.83 -2.69
N CYS A 138 -5.08 -18.02 -3.17
CA CYS A 138 -6.29 -18.29 -3.95
C CYS A 138 -7.22 -19.18 -3.13
N ILE A 139 -7.90 -18.58 -2.15
CA ILE A 139 -8.83 -19.29 -1.26
C ILE A 139 -10.26 -18.96 -1.73
N PRO A 140 -11.10 -19.95 -2.07
CA PRO A 140 -12.51 -19.70 -2.34
C PRO A 140 -13.21 -19.13 -1.10
N PRO A 141 -14.29 -18.34 -1.24
CA PRO A 141 -15.07 -17.93 -0.08
C PRO A 141 -15.60 -19.16 0.65
N GLY A 142 -15.37 -19.20 1.98
CA GLY A 142 -15.93 -20.19 2.90
C GLY A 142 -17.42 -19.95 3.15
#